data_AF-A0A1D2UGM4-F1
#
_entry.id   AF-A0A1D2UGM4-F1
#
_cell.length_a   1.000
_cell.length_b   1.000
_cell.length_c   1.000
_cell.angle_alpha   90.00
_cell.angle_beta   90.00
_cell.angle_gamma   90.00
#
_symmetry.space_group_name_H-M   'P 1'
#
loop_
_entity.id
_entity.type
_entity.pdbx_description
1 polymer ?
#
loop_
_entity_poly.entity_id
_entity_poly.type
_entity_poly.pdbx_seq_one_letter_code
_entity_poly.pdbx_strand_id
1 'polypeptide(L)'
;MRALSEVRQALPSSRAGLAAGDRLPSLFELPVRVYYEDTDAGGIVYYANWLRFFERARTDWLRLLGAAHTAVGREHGIAFVVRELAVDYRRPAHLDDELIIDVRLLEARGASWLLWQSARRRGETEALVVAAVRIAAIRRDDGRPAGIPRWLQQSLDAQQRHNAQAAHATQAQAAASDASGAGTPAP
;
A
#
# COMPACT_ATOMS: atom_id res chain seq x y z
N MET A 1 -3.36 -1.51 -19.51
CA MET A 1 -2.64 -2.68 -18.96
C MET A 1 -1.20 -2.40 -18.48
N ARG A 2 -0.72 -1.14 -18.40
CA ARG A 2 0.62 -0.80 -17.84
C ARG A 2 0.71 -0.89 -16.30
N ALA A 3 -0.40 -0.78 -15.58
CA ALA A 3 -0.40 -0.63 -14.12
C ALA A 3 0.17 -1.84 -13.36
N LEU A 4 -0.05 -3.08 -13.82
CA LEU A 4 0.39 -4.28 -13.07
C LEU A 4 1.84 -4.68 -13.37
N SER A 5 2.34 -4.45 -14.60
CA SER A 5 3.72 -4.79 -14.96
C SER A 5 4.75 -3.90 -14.23
N GLU A 6 4.43 -2.63 -14.02
CA GLU A 6 5.29 -1.67 -13.31
C GLU A 6 5.25 -1.88 -11.77
N VAL A 7 4.13 -2.37 -11.24
CA VAL A 7 3.89 -2.68 -9.82
C VAL A 7 4.57 -3.99 -9.37
N ARG A 8 4.91 -4.88 -10.32
CA ARG A 8 5.55 -6.18 -10.05
C ARG A 8 7.00 -6.07 -9.54
N GLN A 9 7.69 -4.94 -9.72
CA GLN A 9 9.13 -4.82 -9.51
C GLN A 9 9.58 -4.09 -8.23
N ALA A 10 8.68 -3.76 -7.29
CA ALA A 10 9.09 -2.97 -6.12
C ALA A 10 8.55 -3.54 -4.80
N LEU A 11 9.31 -4.43 -4.14
CA LEU A 11 9.30 -4.55 -2.67
C LEU A 11 10.60 -5.15 -2.10
N PRO A 12 11.25 -4.42 -1.19
CA PRO A 12 12.08 -4.98 -0.12
C PRO A 12 11.34 -5.30 1.17
N SER A 13 11.88 -6.27 1.90
CA SER A 13 11.52 -6.65 3.28
C SER A 13 12.24 -5.77 4.31
N SER A 14 11.54 -4.90 5.04
CA SER A 14 11.98 -4.55 6.40
C SER A 14 10.83 -4.09 7.29
N ARG A 15 10.78 -4.66 8.49
CA ARG A 15 9.87 -4.33 9.59
C ARG A 15 10.60 -3.40 10.56
N ALA A 16 9.98 -2.30 10.93
CA ALA A 16 10.25 -1.62 12.20
C ALA A 16 8.99 -0.89 12.67
N GLY A 17 8.57 -1.17 13.91
CA GLY A 17 7.48 -0.45 14.58
C GLY A 17 7.92 0.98 14.93
N LEU A 18 6.97 1.92 14.94
CA LEU A 18 7.25 3.33 15.19
C LEU A 18 6.99 3.72 16.65
N ALA A 19 7.93 4.47 17.23
CA ALA A 19 7.67 5.31 18.39
C ALA A 19 7.25 6.73 17.97
N ALA A 20 6.63 7.49 18.88
CA ALA A 20 6.21 8.87 18.63
C ALA A 20 7.41 9.78 18.36
N GLY A 21 7.55 10.24 17.11
CA GLY A 21 8.68 11.04 16.63
C GLY A 21 9.44 10.41 15.46
N ASP A 22 9.22 9.12 15.18
CA ASP A 22 9.85 8.44 14.05
C ASP A 22 9.19 8.78 12.71
N ARG A 23 10.03 8.88 11.68
CA ARG A 23 9.61 9.02 10.27
C ARG A 23 8.71 7.85 9.92
N LEU A 24 7.58 8.11 9.25
CA LEU A 24 6.67 7.05 8.84
C LEU A 24 7.40 5.98 8.01
N PRO A 25 7.17 4.69 8.27
CA PRO A 25 7.82 3.62 7.56
C PRO A 25 7.45 3.70 6.07
N SER A 26 8.36 3.22 5.23
CA SER A 26 8.12 3.09 3.78
C SER A 26 6.95 2.14 3.43
N LEU A 27 6.47 1.40 4.42
CA LEU A 27 5.36 0.46 4.35
C LEU A 27 4.46 0.66 5.57
N PHE A 28 3.18 0.94 5.35
CA PHE A 28 2.17 0.90 6.40
C PHE A 28 1.54 -0.50 6.44
N GLU A 29 1.36 -1.06 7.64
CA GLU A 29 0.78 -2.39 7.84
C GLU A 29 -0.49 -2.28 8.68
N LEU A 30 -1.60 -2.88 8.22
CA LEU A 30 -2.84 -3.03 8.98
C LEU A 30 -3.10 -4.51 9.27
N PRO A 31 -3.13 -4.95 10.54
CA PRO A 31 -3.56 -6.30 10.88
C PRO A 31 -5.08 -6.45 10.69
N VAL A 32 -5.49 -7.56 10.07
CA VAL A 32 -6.89 -7.91 9.82
C VAL A 32 -7.11 -9.38 10.18
N ARG A 33 -8.25 -9.70 10.77
CA ARG A 33 -8.75 -11.08 10.94
C ARG A 33 -9.86 -11.29 9.90
N VAL A 34 -9.86 -12.44 9.24
CA VAL A 34 -10.98 -12.86 8.39
C VAL A 34 -12.12 -13.38 9.26
N TYR A 35 -13.31 -12.80 9.12
CA TYR A 35 -14.51 -13.23 9.82
C TYR A 35 -15.53 -13.92 8.89
N TYR A 36 -16.61 -14.45 9.44
CA TYR A 36 -17.65 -15.14 8.68
C TYR A 36 -18.26 -14.27 7.57
N GLU A 37 -18.45 -12.96 7.81
CA GLU A 37 -18.98 -12.05 6.80
C GLU A 37 -18.03 -11.78 5.62
N ASP A 38 -16.75 -12.15 5.77
CA ASP A 38 -15.75 -11.95 4.73
C ASP A 38 -15.73 -13.10 3.71
N THR A 39 -16.28 -14.26 4.06
CA THR A 39 -16.22 -15.48 3.24
C THR A 39 -17.46 -15.67 2.34
N ASP A 40 -17.33 -16.51 1.32
CA ASP A 40 -18.44 -16.92 0.44
C ASP A 40 -18.68 -18.44 0.48
N ALA A 41 -19.62 -18.92 -0.35
CA ALA A 41 -19.98 -20.33 -0.45
C ALA A 41 -18.82 -21.23 -0.91
N GLY A 42 -17.74 -20.66 -1.44
CA GLY A 42 -16.50 -21.36 -1.77
C GLY A 42 -15.58 -21.61 -0.56
N GLY A 43 -15.94 -21.14 0.63
CA GLY A 43 -15.16 -21.33 1.86
C GLY A 43 -13.93 -20.44 1.96
N ILE A 44 -13.80 -19.45 1.09
CA ILE A 44 -12.69 -18.50 1.04
C ILE A 44 -13.20 -17.05 1.14
N VAL A 45 -12.31 -16.10 1.34
CA VAL A 45 -12.64 -14.67 1.30
C VAL A 45 -13.22 -14.30 -0.07
N TYR A 46 -14.43 -13.74 -0.07
CA TYR A 46 -15.09 -13.25 -1.29
C TYR A 46 -14.23 -12.19 -1.98
N TYR A 47 -14.06 -12.28 -3.30
CA TYR A 47 -13.09 -11.46 -4.04
C TYR A 47 -13.23 -9.94 -3.81
N ALA A 48 -14.46 -9.45 -3.61
CA ALA A 48 -14.74 -8.03 -3.37
C ALA A 48 -14.40 -7.59 -1.93
N ASN A 49 -14.41 -8.50 -0.95
CA ASN A 49 -14.10 -8.17 0.44
C ASN A 49 -12.62 -7.79 0.64
N TRP A 50 -11.73 -8.25 -0.24
CA TRP A 50 -10.36 -7.75 -0.31
C TRP A 50 -10.30 -6.23 -0.51
N LEU A 51 -11.24 -5.64 -1.26
CA LEU A 51 -11.29 -4.19 -1.48
C LEU A 51 -11.65 -3.44 -0.19
N ARG A 52 -12.42 -4.06 0.69
CA ARG A 52 -12.78 -3.51 2.02
C ARG A 52 -11.55 -3.51 2.92
N PHE A 53 -10.77 -4.59 2.91
CA PHE A 53 -9.50 -4.64 3.66
C PHE A 53 -8.51 -3.59 3.15
N PHE A 54 -8.36 -3.48 1.83
CA PHE A 54 -7.50 -2.46 1.22
C PHE A 54 -7.98 -1.04 1.51
N GLU A 55 -9.28 -0.78 1.50
CA GLU A 55 -9.84 0.53 1.85
C GLU A 55 -9.54 0.90 3.31
N ARG A 56 -9.81 0.00 4.27
CA ARG A 56 -9.52 0.22 5.69
C ARG A 56 -8.04 0.60 5.89
N ALA A 57 -7.13 -0.13 5.25
CA ALA A 57 -5.70 0.15 5.34
C ALA A 57 -5.32 1.52 4.74
N ARG A 58 -5.92 1.92 3.61
CA ARG A 58 -5.70 3.25 3.02
C ARG A 58 -6.24 4.37 3.92
N THR A 59 -7.42 4.17 4.51
CA THR A 59 -8.06 5.13 5.42
C THR A 59 -7.20 5.35 6.66
N ASP A 60 -6.64 4.29 7.24
CA ASP A 60 -5.77 4.38 8.41
C ASP A 60 -4.40 4.99 8.07
N TRP A 61 -3.83 4.63 6.92
CA TRP A 61 -2.63 5.28 6.40
C TRP A 61 -2.84 6.79 6.19
N LEU A 62 -3.95 7.21 5.59
CA LEU A 62 -4.27 8.64 5.43
C LEU A 62 -4.45 9.32 6.80
N ARG A 63 -5.09 8.67 7.77
CA ARG A 63 -5.25 9.21 9.13
C ARG A 63 -3.89 9.44 9.80
N LEU A 64 -2.94 8.53 9.62
CA LEU A 64 -1.58 8.66 10.13
C LEU A 64 -0.83 9.86 9.51
N LEU A 65 -1.16 10.22 8.26
CA LEU A 65 -0.65 11.43 7.60
C LEU A 65 -1.35 12.73 8.06
N GLY A 66 -2.34 12.67 8.95
CA GLY A 66 -3.19 13.79 9.33
C GLY A 66 -4.38 14.03 8.39
N ALA A 67 -4.60 13.14 7.42
CA ALA A 67 -5.59 13.28 6.34
C ALA A 67 -6.85 12.42 6.55
N ALA A 68 -7.42 12.46 7.76
CA ALA A 68 -8.73 11.84 7.99
C ALA A 68 -9.77 12.40 7.00
N HIS A 69 -10.49 11.52 6.30
CA HIS A 69 -11.41 11.89 5.21
C HIS A 69 -12.45 12.95 5.62
N THR A 70 -12.96 12.89 6.85
CA THR A 70 -13.93 13.84 7.39
C THR A 70 -13.31 15.22 7.63
N ALA A 71 -12.10 15.28 8.21
CA ALA A 71 -11.38 16.52 8.45
C ALA A 71 -11.01 17.21 7.13
N VAL A 72 -10.40 16.46 6.19
CA VAL A 72 -10.08 16.98 4.85
C VAL A 72 -11.32 17.48 4.12
N GLY A 73 -12.43 16.74 4.22
CA GLY A 73 -13.70 17.13 3.63
C GLY A 73 -14.26 18.43 4.19
N ARG A 74 -14.23 18.58 5.51
CA ARG A 74 -14.74 19.76 6.20
C ARG A 74 -13.86 20.99 5.99
N GLU A 75 -12.54 20.84 6.06
CA GLU A 75 -11.58 21.95 6.09
C GLU A 75 -11.14 22.41 4.70
N HIS A 76 -11.20 21.50 3.72
CA HIS A 76 -10.72 21.79 2.36
C HIS A 76 -11.78 21.56 1.28
N GLY A 77 -12.97 21.04 1.60
CA GLY A 77 -14.00 20.75 0.60
C GLY A 77 -13.61 19.62 -0.37
N ILE A 78 -12.65 18.76 0.02
CA ILE A 78 -12.08 17.71 -0.83
C ILE A 78 -12.58 16.33 -0.43
N ALA A 79 -12.78 15.47 -1.41
CA ALA A 79 -12.95 14.02 -1.23
C ALA A 79 -11.88 13.26 -2.03
N PHE A 80 -11.57 12.05 -1.58
CA PHE A 80 -10.65 11.15 -2.24
C PHE A 80 -11.43 9.99 -2.83
N VAL A 81 -11.27 9.75 -4.13
CA VAL A 81 -12.02 8.72 -4.86
C VAL A 81 -11.06 7.78 -5.59
N VAL A 82 -11.43 6.50 -5.69
CA VAL A 82 -10.69 5.53 -6.51
C VAL A 82 -10.98 5.83 -7.98
N ARG A 83 -9.93 6.15 -8.75
CA ARG A 83 -10.01 6.43 -10.20
C ARG A 83 -9.71 5.21 -11.05
N GLU A 84 -8.78 4.38 -10.59
CA GLU A 84 -8.34 3.14 -11.22
C GLU A 84 -7.97 2.12 -10.15
N LEU A 85 -8.31 0.86 -10.39
CA LEU A 85 -8.01 -0.28 -9.53
C LEU A 85 -7.64 -1.47 -10.41
N ALA A 86 -6.49 -2.06 -10.14
CA ALA A 86 -6.09 -3.36 -10.69
C ALA A 86 -5.75 -4.30 -9.55
N VAL A 87 -6.27 -5.53 -9.58
CA VAL A 87 -6.09 -6.53 -8.52
C VAL A 87 -5.66 -7.86 -9.12
N ASP A 88 -4.68 -8.48 -8.50
CA ASP A 88 -4.14 -9.80 -8.82
C ASP A 88 -4.36 -10.73 -7.62
N TYR A 89 -5.28 -11.69 -7.77
CA TYR A 89 -5.64 -12.68 -6.75
C TYR A 89 -4.83 -13.95 -6.97
N ARG A 90 -3.86 -14.23 -6.09
CA ARG A 90 -2.87 -15.31 -6.28
C ARG A 90 -3.18 -16.55 -5.46
N ARG A 91 -3.58 -16.38 -4.21
CA ARG A 91 -3.88 -17.46 -3.26
C ARG A 91 -5.09 -17.07 -2.40
N PRO A 92 -5.96 -18.02 -2.01
CA PRO A 92 -7.11 -17.73 -1.17
C PRO A 92 -6.70 -17.49 0.30
N ALA A 93 -7.58 -16.81 1.03
CA ALA A 93 -7.61 -16.77 2.49
C ALA A 93 -8.91 -17.40 3.00
N HIS A 94 -8.89 -17.92 4.22
CA HIS A 94 -10.01 -18.65 4.83
C HIS A 94 -10.46 -17.96 6.12
N LEU A 95 -11.61 -18.39 6.64
CA LEU A 95 -12.07 -18.00 7.97
C LEU A 95 -10.94 -18.15 8.99
N ASP A 96 -10.86 -17.19 9.90
CA ASP A 96 -9.85 -17.09 10.95
C ASP A 96 -8.41 -16.85 10.49
N ASP A 97 -8.10 -16.71 9.19
CA ASP A 97 -6.77 -16.28 8.77
C ASP A 97 -6.42 -14.90 9.39
N GLU A 98 -5.22 -14.79 9.96
CA GLU A 98 -4.62 -13.49 10.31
C GLU A 98 -3.88 -12.93 9.12
N LEU A 99 -4.30 -11.75 8.68
CA LEU A 99 -3.75 -11.06 7.53
C LEU A 99 -2.99 -9.81 7.97
N ILE A 100 -1.96 -9.47 7.20
CA ILE A 100 -1.36 -8.14 7.19
C ILE A 100 -1.68 -7.52 5.84
N ILE A 101 -2.29 -6.34 5.88
CA ILE A 101 -2.61 -5.53 4.70
C ILE A 101 -1.57 -4.42 4.60
N ASP A 102 -0.77 -4.46 3.56
CA ASP A 102 0.31 -3.52 3.35
C ASP A 102 -0.15 -2.36 2.45
N VAL A 103 0.34 -1.14 2.71
CA VAL A 103 0.14 0.05 1.88
C VAL A 103 1.47 0.73 1.63
N ARG A 104 1.77 1.00 0.34
CA ARG A 104 2.95 1.75 -0.08
C ARG A 104 2.58 2.78 -1.13
N LEU A 105 3.04 4.01 -0.92
CA LEU A 105 2.96 5.07 -1.93
C LEU A 105 3.98 4.81 -3.05
N LEU A 106 3.52 4.75 -4.30
CA LEU A 106 4.39 4.63 -5.48
C LEU A 106 4.64 5.99 -6.13
N GLU A 107 3.59 6.78 -6.29
CA GLU A 107 3.63 8.07 -6.98
C GLU A 107 2.60 9.01 -6.36
N ALA A 108 2.94 10.28 -6.16
CA ALA A 108 2.01 11.36 -5.86
C ALA A 108 2.31 12.54 -6.79
N ARG A 109 1.30 12.98 -7.55
CA ARG A 109 1.43 14.12 -8.47
C ARG A 109 0.10 14.84 -8.67
N GLY A 110 0.13 16.16 -8.50
CA GLY A 110 -0.99 17.04 -8.79
C GLY A 110 -2.22 16.70 -7.94
N ALA A 111 -3.29 16.24 -8.58
CA ALA A 111 -4.56 15.87 -7.94
C ALA A 111 -4.69 14.37 -7.70
N SER A 112 -3.63 13.57 -7.81
CA SER A 112 -3.72 12.11 -7.70
C SER A 112 -2.49 11.47 -7.09
N TRP A 113 -2.66 10.25 -6.59
CA TRP A 113 -1.55 9.39 -6.18
C TRP A 113 -1.85 7.92 -6.51
N LEU A 114 -0.79 7.13 -6.66
CA LEU A 114 -0.80 5.71 -6.93
C LEU A 114 -0.26 4.95 -5.71
N LEU A 115 -1.03 3.97 -5.27
CA LEU A 115 -0.67 3.08 -4.18
C LEU A 115 -0.45 1.66 -4.69
N TRP A 116 0.55 1.01 -4.12
CA TRP A 116 0.67 -0.43 -4.08
C TRP A 116 0.06 -0.93 -2.78
N GLN A 117 -0.71 -2.01 -2.84
CA GLN A 117 -1.21 -2.71 -1.67
C GLN A 117 -1.03 -4.22 -1.84
N SER A 118 -0.88 -4.93 -0.72
CA SER A 118 -0.96 -6.38 -0.70
C SER A 118 -1.68 -6.87 0.54
N ALA A 119 -2.05 -8.14 0.48
CA ALA A 119 -2.40 -8.90 1.66
C ALA A 119 -1.56 -10.17 1.72
N ARG A 120 -1.10 -10.51 2.92
CA ARG A 120 -0.36 -11.75 3.22
C ARG A 120 -0.78 -12.29 4.58
N ARG A 121 -0.58 -13.58 4.84
CA ARG A 121 -0.79 -14.10 6.20
C ARG A 121 0.23 -13.52 7.16
N ARG A 122 -0.17 -13.32 8.42
CA ARG A 122 0.74 -12.89 9.48
C ARG A 122 1.87 -13.91 9.62
N GLY A 123 3.11 -13.43 9.49
CA GLY A 123 4.30 -14.29 9.57
C GLY A 123 4.79 -14.79 8.21
N GLU A 124 3.99 -14.65 7.15
CA GLU A 124 4.41 -14.96 5.78
C GLU A 124 4.91 -13.71 5.05
N THR A 125 5.71 -13.95 4.01
CA THR A 125 6.22 -12.93 3.07
C THR A 125 5.46 -12.93 1.74
N GLU A 126 4.89 -14.06 1.35
CA GLU A 126 4.20 -14.21 0.07
C GLU A 126 2.83 -13.53 0.07
N ALA A 127 2.59 -12.66 -0.91
CA ALA A 127 1.30 -12.02 -1.10
C ALA A 127 0.23 -13.01 -1.59
N LEU A 128 -0.93 -13.02 -0.92
CA LEU A 128 -2.15 -13.67 -1.36
C LEU A 128 -2.84 -12.86 -2.45
N VAL A 129 -2.88 -11.54 -2.29
CA VAL A 129 -3.48 -10.57 -3.21
C VAL A 129 -2.57 -9.36 -3.32
N VAL A 130 -2.44 -8.80 -4.53
CA VAL A 130 -1.73 -7.54 -4.78
C VAL A 130 -2.65 -6.61 -5.54
N ALA A 131 -2.62 -5.32 -5.22
CA ALA A 131 -3.41 -4.31 -5.90
C ALA A 131 -2.60 -3.04 -6.20
N ALA A 132 -2.93 -2.43 -7.33
CA ALA A 132 -2.53 -1.08 -7.69
C ALA A 132 -3.77 -0.18 -7.67
N VAL A 133 -3.75 0.89 -6.89
CA VAL A 133 -4.91 1.76 -6.67
C VAL A 133 -4.53 3.21 -6.94
N ARG A 134 -5.15 3.83 -7.94
CA ARG A 134 -5.00 5.27 -8.19
C ARG A 134 -6.14 6.02 -7.51
N ILE A 135 -5.78 6.95 -6.65
CA ILE A 135 -6.71 7.83 -5.94
C ILE A 135 -6.62 9.23 -6.56
N ALA A 136 -7.77 9.88 -6.73
CA ALA A 136 -7.88 11.26 -7.14
C ALA A 136 -8.52 12.11 -6.03
N ALA A 137 -8.00 13.31 -5.82
CA ALA A 137 -8.64 14.35 -5.04
C ALA A 137 -9.65 15.11 -5.93
N ILE A 138 -10.88 15.23 -5.45
CA ILE A 138 -11.96 15.94 -6.12
C ILE A 138 -12.59 16.96 -5.18
N ARG A 139 -13.16 18.04 -5.72
CA ARG A 139 -14.02 18.92 -4.95
C ARG A 139 -15.36 18.24 -4.67
N ARG A 140 -15.88 18.40 -3.46
CA ARG A 140 -17.14 17.78 -3.03
C ARG A 140 -18.38 18.41 -3.67
N ASP A 141 -18.28 19.66 -4.10
CA ASP A 141 -19.40 20.42 -4.67
C ASP A 141 -19.76 19.99 -6.10
N ASP A 142 -18.76 19.74 -6.94
CA ASP A 142 -18.98 19.45 -8.37
C ASP A 142 -18.16 18.29 -8.94
N GLY A 143 -17.41 17.58 -8.08
CA GLY A 143 -16.66 16.39 -8.46
C GLY A 143 -15.45 16.62 -9.37
N ARG A 144 -15.09 17.88 -9.67
CA ARG A 144 -13.92 18.19 -10.50
C ARG A 144 -12.62 17.93 -9.74
N PRO A 145 -11.51 17.61 -10.44
CA PRO A 145 -10.21 17.44 -9.81
C PRO A 145 -9.82 18.64 -8.93
N ALA A 146 -9.29 18.35 -7.74
CA ALA A 146 -8.83 19.35 -6.79
C ALA A 146 -7.34 19.14 -6.49
N GLY A 147 -6.61 20.23 -6.31
CA GLY A 147 -5.25 20.16 -5.78
C GLY A 147 -5.25 19.56 -4.37
N ILE A 148 -4.28 18.70 -4.08
CA ILE A 148 -4.08 18.16 -2.74
C ILE A 148 -3.61 19.31 -1.81
N PRO A 149 -4.15 19.43 -0.58
CA PRO A 149 -3.67 20.44 0.37
C PRO A 149 -2.15 20.38 0.54
N ARG A 150 -1.49 21.55 0.58
CA ARG A 150 -0.02 21.64 0.57
C ARG A 150 0.65 20.77 1.65
N TRP A 151 0.10 20.76 2.86
CA TRP A 151 0.62 19.98 3.98
C TRP A 151 0.58 18.47 3.68
N LEU A 152 -0.49 17.99 3.02
CA LEU A 152 -0.62 16.58 2.65
C LEU A 152 0.32 16.25 1.49
N GLN A 153 0.42 17.14 0.49
CA GLN A 153 1.39 16.97 -0.59
C GLN A 153 2.83 16.86 -0.04
N GLN A 154 3.20 17.67 0.95
CA GLN A 154 4.52 17.59 1.61
C GLN A 154 4.75 16.23 2.28
N SER A 155 3.74 15.70 2.98
CA SER A 155 3.80 14.37 3.59
C SER A 155 3.94 13.25 2.55
N LEU A 156 3.19 13.33 1.44
CA LEU A 156 3.29 12.37 0.32
C LEU A 156 4.66 12.44 -0.35
N ASP A 157 5.19 13.64 -0.61
CA ASP A 157 6.52 13.82 -1.19
C ASP A 157 7.62 13.26 -0.27
N ALA A 158 7.48 13.45 1.04
CA ALA A 158 8.42 12.89 2.02
C ALA A 158 8.39 11.36 2.01
N GLN A 159 7.19 10.75 1.96
CA GLN A 159 7.05 9.30 1.89
C GLN A 159 7.58 8.75 0.55
N GLN A 160 7.32 9.42 -0.57
CA GLN A 160 7.85 9.00 -1.87
C GLN A 160 9.38 9.02 -1.91
N ARG A 161 10.02 10.06 -1.35
CA ARG A 161 11.48 10.11 -1.22
C ARG A 161 12.02 8.98 -0.35
N HIS A 162 11.37 8.71 0.78
CA HIS A 162 11.77 7.62 1.67
C HIS A 162 11.65 6.25 0.99
N ASN A 163 10.58 6.03 0.22
CA ASN A 163 10.36 4.79 -0.54
C ASN A 163 11.42 4.59 -1.63
N ALA A 164 11.81 5.66 -2.34
CA ALA A 164 12.88 5.60 -3.33
C ALA A 164 14.23 5.23 -2.70
N GLN A 165 14.57 5.84 -1.55
CA GLN A 165 15.81 5.52 -0.81
C GLN A 165 15.83 4.06 -0.34
N ALA A 166 14.71 3.56 0.19
CA ALA A 166 14.59 2.17 0.62
C ALA A 166 14.74 1.18 -0.55
N ALA A 167 14.15 1.48 -1.72
CA ALA A 167 14.29 0.64 -2.90
C ALA A 167 15.75 0.56 -3.40
N HIS A 168 16.47 1.69 -3.40
CA HIS A 168 17.87 1.74 -3.80
C HIS A 168 18.78 0.95 -2.84
N ALA A 169 18.56 1.10 -1.52
CA ALA A 169 19.34 0.38 -0.51
C ALA A 169 19.20 -1.15 -0.66
N THR A 170 17.99 -1.63 -0.93
CA THR A 170 17.76 -3.07 -1.12
C THR A 170 18.32 -3.58 -2.44
N GLN A 171 18.22 -2.83 -3.53
CA GLN A 171 18.84 -3.23 -4.79
C GLN A 171 20.37 -3.34 -4.65
N ALA A 172 21.00 -2.43 -3.90
CA ALA A 172 22.42 -2.50 -3.59
C ALA A 172 22.77 -3.72 -2.71
N GLN A 173 21.91 -4.08 -1.76
CA GLN A 173 22.10 -5.25 -0.89
C GLN A 173 21.89 -6.59 -1.62
N ALA A 174 20.91 -6.67 -2.52
CA ALA A 174 20.69 -7.84 -3.38
C ALA A 174 21.86 -8.05 -4.36
N ALA A 175 22.37 -6.97 -4.96
CA ALA A 175 23.55 -7.03 -5.82
C ALA A 175 24.84 -7.45 -5.07
N ALA A 176 24.98 -7.06 -3.79
CA ALA A 176 26.10 -7.46 -2.96
C ALA A 176 26.04 -8.94 -2.52
N SER A 177 24.84 -9.48 -2.26
CA SER A 177 24.67 -10.91 -1.95
C SER A 177 24.97 -11.80 -3.17
N ASP A 178 24.57 -11.39 -4.37
CA ASP A 178 24.83 -12.14 -5.61
C ASP A 178 26.33 -12.18 -5.96
N ALA A 179 27.07 -11.10 -5.67
CA ALA A 179 28.52 -11.04 -5.88
C ALA A 179 29.32 -11.94 -4.92
N SER A 180 28.79 -12.22 -3.73
CA SER A 180 29.45 -13.07 -2.71
C SER A 180 29.25 -14.58 -2.93
N GLY A 181 28.36 -14.99 -3.85
CA GLY A 181 28.09 -16.39 -4.18
C GLY A 181 29.01 -17.01 -5.23
N ALA A 182 29.87 -16.23 -5.88
CA ALA A 182 30.78 -16.70 -6.92
C ALA A 182 32.20 -16.91 -6.38
N GLY A 183 32.43 -17.99 -5.62
CA GLY A 183 33.78 -18.31 -5.15
C GLY A 183 33.91 -19.54 -4.29
N THR A 184 34.01 -20.71 -4.93
CA THR A 184 35.14 -21.68 -4.78
C THR A 184 34.90 -22.79 -5.82
N PRO A 185 35.69 -22.94 -6.89
CA PRO A 185 35.65 -24.16 -7.68
C PRO A 185 36.22 -25.30 -6.84
N ALA A 186 35.45 -26.37 -6.69
CA ALA A 186 35.89 -27.61 -6.06
C ALA A 186 37.10 -28.20 -6.82
N PRO A 187 38.03 -28.87 -6.11
CA PRO A 187 39.33 -29.29 -6.64
C PRO A 187 39.23 -30.33 -7.76
#